data_AF-A0A820WX95-F1
#
_entry.id   AF-A0A820WX95-F1
#
_cell.length_a   1.000
_cell.length_b   1.000
_cell.length_c   1.000
_cell.angle_alpha   90.00
_cell.angle_beta   90.00
_cell.angle_gamma   90.00
#
_symmetry.space_group_name_H-M   'P 1'
#
loop_
_entity.id
_entity.type
_entity.pdbx_description
1 polymer ?
#
loop_
_entity_poly.entity_id
_entity_poly.type
_entity_poly.pdbx_seq_one_letter_code
_entity_poly.pdbx_strand_id
1 'polypeptide(L)'
;LLKSGLAHAKVQGFAEVLVTKDAEDGISTLIQTEGLGGLRPNTIVLCWPSQWKKDFDGFAADAFIRTIAVAEARQCAVIVPKNIDNFPDVKEIQDGTIDIWWIIHDGGLLFLIAFLLKRNKVWSRCRIRLYTVTQSEDNSVAMKKDLEQYMYQLRIEAEVDVIEMADQEISAYAYERTLKLAERIKLLKDLKLDGKELQVQAIGFERRTSKSHIPMETMVNNQQKSQRQTTIDETSDQYHYTFTPSQLERIKNNVSESSMRKMHSAVRLNEQIKERSRDAKLVLINLPSPPSKQSSLAAYSYMEYVDVLTEGLQRLLLMRGSGREVITIFS
;
A
#
# COMPACT_ATOMS: atom_id res chain seq x y z
N LEU A 1 -3.84 -19.28 26.40
CA LEU A 1 -4.74 -18.94 25.26
C LEU A 1 -3.95 -18.79 23.96
N LEU A 2 -2.97 -17.87 23.85
CA LEU A 2 -2.21 -17.64 22.60
C LEU A 2 -1.52 -18.89 22.02
N LYS A 3 -0.78 -19.65 22.83
CA LYS A 3 -0.13 -20.90 22.37
C LYS A 3 -1.12 -21.94 21.84
N SER A 4 -2.30 -22.03 22.45
CA SER A 4 -3.38 -22.90 21.97
C SER A 4 -3.97 -22.41 20.64
N GLY A 5 -4.08 -21.09 20.46
CA GLY A 5 -4.50 -20.48 19.20
C GLY A 5 -3.51 -20.78 18.06
N LEU A 6 -2.21 -20.64 18.30
CA LEU A 6 -1.17 -20.99 17.33
C LEU A 6 -1.26 -22.48 16.93
N ALA A 7 -1.42 -23.38 17.90
CA ALA A 7 -1.57 -24.81 17.63
C ALA A 7 -2.82 -25.12 16.80
N HIS A 8 -3.96 -24.48 17.13
CA HIS A 8 -5.21 -24.65 16.38
C HIS A 8 -5.08 -24.16 14.93
N ALA A 9 -4.46 -23.00 14.73
CA ALA A 9 -4.20 -22.42 13.41
C ALA A 9 -3.03 -23.09 12.65
N LYS A 10 -2.39 -24.12 13.24
CA LYS A 10 -1.20 -24.81 12.69
C LYS A 10 -0.03 -23.86 12.40
N VAL A 11 0.13 -22.82 13.20
CA VAL A 11 1.24 -21.86 13.10
C VAL A 11 2.38 -22.32 13.98
N GLN A 12 3.55 -22.54 13.36
CA GLN A 12 4.80 -22.78 14.08
C GLN A 12 5.42 -21.45 14.45
N GLY A 13 5.56 -21.17 15.75
CA GLY A 13 6.12 -19.91 16.20
C GLY A 13 6.12 -19.79 17.72
N PHE A 14 6.52 -18.60 18.17
CA PHE A 14 6.58 -18.24 19.58
C PHE A 14 5.41 -17.31 19.93
N ALA A 15 5.05 -17.30 21.21
CA ALA A 15 4.05 -16.38 21.75
C ALA A 15 4.69 -15.61 22.90
N GLU A 16 4.72 -14.29 22.77
CA GLU A 16 5.23 -13.36 23.76
C GLU A 16 4.10 -12.43 24.24
N VAL A 17 4.16 -12.02 25.50
CA VAL A 17 3.20 -11.09 26.11
C VAL A 17 3.98 -10.03 26.86
N LEU A 18 3.82 -8.78 26.44
CA LEU A 18 4.39 -7.62 27.10
C LEU A 18 3.29 -6.92 27.92
N VAL A 19 3.58 -6.65 29.19
CA VAL A 19 2.67 -5.90 30.08
C VAL A 19 3.25 -4.51 30.27
N THR A 20 2.54 -3.50 29.77
CA THR A 20 2.93 -2.08 29.87
C THR A 20 1.79 -1.25 30.46
N LYS A 21 2.11 -0.01 30.87
CA LYS A 21 1.10 0.97 31.31
C LYS A 21 0.29 1.53 30.14
N ASP A 22 0.94 1.65 28.99
CA ASP A 22 0.38 2.19 27.76
C ASP A 22 0.60 1.20 26.61
N ALA A 23 -0.44 0.99 25.81
CA ALA A 23 -0.41 0.02 24.73
C ALA A 23 0.45 0.47 23.54
N GLU A 24 0.49 1.77 23.23
CA GLU A 24 1.29 2.30 22.12
C GLU A 24 2.79 2.14 22.40
N ASP A 25 3.22 2.50 23.61
CA ASP A 25 4.61 2.32 24.05
C ASP A 25 4.98 0.83 24.10
N GLY A 26 4.03 -0.02 24.51
CA GLY A 26 4.21 -1.47 24.51
C GLY A 26 4.42 -2.04 23.10
N ILE A 27 3.57 -1.67 22.13
CA ILE A 27 3.70 -2.09 20.73
C ILE A 27 5.02 -1.59 20.14
N SER A 28 5.37 -0.33 20.39
CA SER A 28 6.62 0.27 19.91
C SER A 28 7.84 -0.46 20.47
N THR A 29 7.83 -0.77 21.78
CA THR A 29 8.90 -1.53 22.44
C THR A 29 9.00 -2.93 21.84
N LEU A 30 7.89 -3.64 21.70
CA LEU A 30 7.84 -4.98 21.13
C LEU A 30 8.46 -4.99 19.73
N ILE A 31 8.00 -4.10 18.85
CA ILE A 31 8.57 -3.98 17.50
C ILE A 31 10.08 -3.77 17.59
N GLN A 32 10.56 -2.91 18.48
CA GLN A 32 11.99 -2.56 18.59
C GLN A 32 12.88 -3.63 19.23
N THR A 33 12.35 -4.44 20.16
CA THR A 33 13.17 -5.39 20.92
C THR A 33 13.04 -6.82 20.44
N GLU A 34 11.98 -7.14 19.69
CA GLU A 34 11.71 -8.51 19.23
C GLU A 34 12.80 -9.07 18.32
N GLY A 35 13.11 -10.35 18.56
CA GLY A 35 14.14 -11.11 17.88
C GLY A 35 15.31 -11.52 18.78
N LEU A 36 16.03 -12.54 18.36
CA LEU A 36 17.21 -13.08 19.05
C LEU A 36 18.39 -13.16 18.10
N GLY A 37 19.41 -12.33 18.35
CA GLY A 37 20.60 -12.25 17.48
C GLY A 37 20.24 -11.82 16.06
N GLY A 38 20.52 -12.67 15.07
CA GLY A 38 20.18 -12.48 13.66
C GLY A 38 18.74 -12.87 13.29
N LEU A 39 18.02 -13.61 14.16
CA LEU A 39 16.63 -13.96 13.93
C LEU A 39 15.75 -12.80 14.39
N ARG A 40 15.34 -11.95 13.45
CA ARG A 40 14.50 -10.78 13.73
C ARG A 40 13.32 -10.74 12.76
N PRO A 41 12.15 -10.25 13.19
CA PRO A 41 11.03 -10.03 12.29
C PRO A 41 11.41 -9.05 11.18
N ASN A 42 11.09 -9.40 9.93
CA ASN A 42 11.23 -8.52 8.77
C ASN A 42 9.87 -7.99 8.27
N THR A 43 8.76 -8.51 8.81
CA THR A 43 7.40 -8.13 8.46
C THR A 43 6.56 -8.09 9.72
N ILE A 44 5.76 -7.03 9.86
CA ILE A 44 4.83 -6.81 10.96
C ILE A 44 3.42 -6.94 10.38
N VAL A 45 2.60 -7.81 10.97
CA VAL A 45 1.21 -7.98 10.59
C VAL A 45 0.34 -7.32 11.66
N LEU A 46 -0.49 -6.36 11.26
CA LEU A 46 -1.34 -5.57 12.16
C LEU A 46 -2.80 -5.70 11.72
N CYS A 47 -3.72 -5.78 12.66
CA CYS A 47 -5.14 -5.73 12.29
C CYS A 47 -5.54 -4.29 11.96
N TRP A 48 -6.38 -4.12 10.93
CA TRP A 48 -7.04 -2.83 10.70
C TRP A 48 -7.88 -2.46 11.94
N PRO A 49 -7.79 -1.23 12.47
CA PRO A 49 -8.54 -0.83 13.65
C PRO A 49 -10.01 -0.56 13.28
N SER A 50 -10.82 -1.59 13.05
CA SER A 50 -12.18 -1.49 12.50
C SER A 50 -13.14 -0.57 13.27
N GLN A 51 -12.86 -0.26 14.54
CA GLN A 51 -13.69 0.61 15.38
C GLN A 51 -13.14 2.04 15.52
N TRP A 52 -12.12 2.42 14.74
CA TRP A 52 -11.46 3.72 14.83
C TRP A 52 -12.41 4.92 14.70
N LYS A 53 -13.52 4.79 13.94
CA LYS A 53 -14.54 5.86 13.82
C LYS A 53 -15.39 6.06 15.08
N LYS A 54 -15.47 5.05 15.96
CA LYS A 54 -16.21 5.10 17.22
C LYS A 54 -15.37 5.62 18.38
N ASP A 55 -14.06 5.70 18.16
CA ASP A 55 -13.11 6.23 19.13
C ASP A 55 -13.14 7.75 19.08
N PHE A 56 -13.82 8.36 20.05
CA PHE A 56 -14.00 9.81 20.12
C PHE A 56 -12.67 10.55 20.34
N ASP A 57 -11.70 9.90 21.00
CA ASP A 57 -10.40 10.49 21.33
C ASP A 57 -9.36 10.26 20.22
N GLY A 58 -9.67 9.42 19.22
CA GLY A 58 -8.80 9.15 18.07
C GLY A 58 -7.58 8.28 18.38
N PHE A 59 -7.50 7.74 19.59
CA PHE A 59 -6.39 6.92 20.08
C PHE A 59 -6.07 5.73 19.15
N ALA A 60 -7.09 5.02 18.66
CA ALA A 60 -6.92 3.88 17.76
C ALA A 60 -6.29 4.27 16.42
N ALA A 61 -6.62 5.44 15.89
CA ALA A 61 -6.02 5.96 14.66
C ALA A 61 -4.57 6.37 14.91
N ASP A 62 -4.32 7.10 16.00
CA ASP A 62 -2.98 7.56 16.38
C ASP A 62 -2.04 6.38 16.65
N ALA A 63 -2.48 5.39 17.44
CA ALA A 63 -1.76 4.16 17.74
C ALA A 63 -1.40 3.39 16.45
N PHE A 64 -2.35 3.26 15.52
CA PHE A 64 -2.12 2.55 14.26
C PHE A 64 -1.07 3.26 13.39
N ILE A 65 -1.17 4.59 13.25
CA ILE A 65 -0.22 5.39 12.46
C ILE A 65 1.17 5.40 13.09
N ARG A 66 1.24 5.55 14.42
CA ARG A 66 2.49 5.43 15.17
C ARG A 66 3.11 4.06 14.97
N THR A 67 2.33 2.98 15.01
CA THR A 67 2.82 1.61 14.80
C THR A 67 3.42 1.43 13.40
N ILE A 68 2.76 1.95 12.35
CA ILE A 68 3.32 1.94 10.99
C ILE A 68 4.64 2.72 10.93
N ALA A 69 4.71 3.90 11.57
CA ALA A 69 5.92 4.71 11.59
C ALA A 69 7.08 3.99 12.30
N VAL A 70 6.81 3.28 13.40
CA VAL A 70 7.83 2.48 14.11
C VAL A 70 8.28 1.28 13.26
N ALA A 71 7.35 0.62 12.57
CA ALA A 71 7.68 -0.46 11.64
C ALA A 71 8.60 0.01 10.51
N GLU A 72 8.30 1.17 9.92
CA GLU A 72 9.11 1.80 8.87
C GLU A 72 10.50 2.19 9.40
N ALA A 73 10.59 2.76 10.60
CA ALA A 73 11.86 3.08 11.25
C ALA A 73 12.71 1.81 11.52
N ARG A 74 12.06 0.68 11.83
CA ARG A 74 12.73 -0.64 11.96
C ARG A 74 13.06 -1.29 10.61
N GLN A 75 12.61 -0.70 9.50
CA GLN A 75 12.75 -1.26 8.16
C GLN A 75 12.06 -2.63 8.03
N CYS A 76 10.90 -2.77 8.66
CA CYS A 76 10.02 -3.92 8.48
C CYS A 76 8.94 -3.59 7.44
N ALA A 77 8.57 -4.58 6.63
CA ALA A 77 7.34 -4.50 5.86
C ALA A 77 6.13 -4.52 6.81
N VAL A 78 5.01 -3.93 6.40
CA VAL A 78 3.74 -3.94 7.13
C VAL A 78 2.66 -4.59 6.27
N ILE A 79 1.93 -5.54 6.83
CA ILE A 79 0.75 -6.15 6.22
C ILE A 79 -0.45 -5.92 7.12
N VAL A 80 -1.53 -5.40 6.55
CA VAL A 80 -2.76 -5.05 7.27
C VAL A 80 -3.95 -5.76 6.63
N PRO A 81 -4.37 -6.93 7.16
CA PRO A 81 -5.67 -7.49 6.83
C PRO A 81 -6.79 -6.56 7.28
N LYS A 82 -7.63 -6.17 6.33
CA LYS A 82 -8.87 -5.43 6.56
C LYS A 82 -10.07 -6.32 6.27
N ASN A 83 -11.11 -6.18 7.09
CA ASN A 83 -12.27 -7.07 7.12
C ASN A 83 -11.87 -8.53 7.40
N ILE A 84 -11.05 -8.73 8.44
CA ILE A 84 -10.49 -10.04 8.78
C ILE A 84 -11.57 -11.09 9.06
N ASP A 85 -12.76 -10.67 9.52
CA ASP A 85 -13.90 -11.55 9.76
C ASP A 85 -14.41 -12.23 8.47
N ASN A 86 -14.11 -11.67 7.30
CA ASN A 86 -14.46 -12.26 6.01
C ASN A 86 -13.41 -13.25 5.49
N PHE A 87 -12.23 -13.36 6.15
CA PHE A 87 -11.17 -14.27 5.70
C PHE A 87 -11.56 -15.74 5.93
N PRO A 88 -11.18 -16.63 5.00
CA PRO A 88 -11.55 -18.03 5.07
C PRO A 88 -10.81 -18.77 6.18
N ASP A 89 -11.46 -19.78 6.76
CA ASP A 89 -10.79 -20.77 7.61
C ASP A 89 -9.83 -21.63 6.76
N VAL A 90 -8.89 -22.32 7.41
CA VAL A 90 -7.94 -23.29 6.84
C VAL A 90 -8.63 -24.37 5.99
N LYS A 91 -9.92 -24.65 6.20
CA LYS A 91 -10.70 -25.64 5.44
C LYS A 91 -11.49 -25.07 4.26
N GLU A 92 -11.63 -23.76 4.16
CA GLU A 92 -12.51 -23.10 3.19
C GLU A 92 -11.76 -22.76 1.90
N ILE A 93 -11.65 -23.75 1.00
CA ILE A 93 -11.00 -23.55 -0.30
C ILE A 93 -11.72 -22.46 -1.10
N GLN A 94 -10.95 -21.44 -1.47
CA GLN A 94 -11.38 -20.35 -2.33
C GLN A 94 -11.14 -20.71 -3.79
N ASP A 95 -12.11 -20.35 -4.62
CA ASP A 95 -12.05 -20.48 -6.07
C ASP A 95 -12.48 -19.14 -6.69
N GLY A 96 -11.66 -18.58 -7.58
CA GLY A 96 -11.82 -17.23 -8.10
C GLY A 96 -10.47 -16.56 -8.37
N THR A 97 -10.36 -15.27 -8.04
CA THR A 97 -9.14 -14.49 -8.32
C THR A 97 -8.53 -13.85 -7.07
N ILE A 98 -7.20 -13.75 -7.09
CA ILE A 98 -6.42 -12.87 -6.22
C ILE A 98 -5.98 -11.71 -7.11
N ASP A 99 -6.47 -10.52 -6.81
CA ASP A 99 -6.22 -9.33 -7.61
C ASP A 99 -5.16 -8.47 -6.92
N ILE A 100 -4.09 -8.16 -7.65
CA ILE A 100 -2.97 -7.34 -7.19
C ILE A 100 -3.08 -5.97 -7.84
N TRP A 101 -3.28 -4.94 -7.03
CA TRP A 101 -3.26 -3.55 -7.45
C TRP A 101 -1.91 -2.93 -7.13
N TRP A 102 -1.01 -3.00 -8.11
CA TRP A 102 0.35 -2.51 -8.03
C TRP A 102 0.41 -1.05 -8.47
N ILE A 103 0.28 -0.15 -7.49
CA ILE A 103 0.24 1.29 -7.72
C ILE A 103 1.63 1.91 -7.50
N ILE A 104 2.38 1.38 -6.53
CA ILE A 104 3.76 1.79 -6.23
C ILE A 104 4.68 0.58 -6.26
N HIS A 105 5.91 0.81 -6.73
CA HIS A 105 7.05 -0.09 -6.55
C HIS A 105 7.36 -0.36 -5.08
N ASP A 106 7.06 -1.59 -4.63
CA ASP A 106 7.25 -2.08 -3.26
C ASP A 106 8.34 -3.15 -3.15
N GLY A 107 9.26 -3.19 -4.13
CA GLY A 107 10.27 -4.25 -4.22
C GLY A 107 9.71 -5.63 -4.57
N GLY A 108 8.46 -5.70 -5.03
CA GLY A 108 7.77 -6.92 -5.45
C GLY A 108 7.12 -7.70 -4.30
N LEU A 109 7.03 -7.10 -3.10
CA LEU A 109 6.44 -7.73 -1.92
C LEU A 109 5.01 -8.23 -2.19
N LEU A 110 4.18 -7.44 -2.88
CA LEU A 110 2.84 -7.84 -3.31
C LEU A 110 2.86 -9.15 -4.13
N PHE A 111 3.80 -9.30 -5.06
CA PHE A 111 3.94 -10.49 -5.89
C PHE A 111 4.38 -11.71 -5.06
N LEU A 112 5.34 -11.52 -4.16
CA LEU A 112 5.79 -12.56 -3.23
C LEU A 112 4.64 -13.06 -2.36
N ILE A 113 3.84 -12.16 -1.79
CA ILE A 113 2.70 -12.56 -0.95
C ILE A 113 1.64 -13.30 -1.77
N ALA A 114 1.27 -12.82 -2.96
CA ALA A 114 0.33 -13.51 -3.83
C ALA A 114 0.83 -14.93 -4.21
N PHE A 115 2.12 -15.06 -4.52
CA PHE A 115 2.75 -16.33 -4.84
C PHE A 115 2.75 -17.31 -3.65
N LEU A 116 3.13 -16.83 -2.46
CA LEU A 116 3.12 -17.64 -1.24
C LEU A 116 1.70 -18.08 -0.87
N LEU A 117 0.69 -17.21 -1.05
CA LEU A 117 -0.70 -17.55 -0.79
C LEU A 117 -1.17 -18.70 -1.69
N LYS A 118 -0.84 -18.69 -3.00
CA LYS A 118 -1.20 -19.81 -3.91
C LYS A 118 -0.59 -21.16 -3.52
N ARG A 119 0.51 -21.19 -2.76
CA ARG A 119 1.06 -22.45 -2.21
C ARG A 119 0.19 -23.04 -1.09
N ASN A 120 -0.69 -22.24 -0.48
CA ASN A 120 -1.65 -22.71 0.51
C ASN A 120 -2.88 -23.35 -0.15
N LYS A 121 -3.36 -24.48 0.41
CA LYS A 121 -4.54 -25.20 -0.11
C LYS A 121 -5.79 -24.32 -0.25
N VAL A 122 -6.00 -23.39 0.69
CA VAL A 122 -7.13 -22.46 0.70
C VAL A 122 -7.17 -21.62 -0.57
N TRP A 123 -6.02 -21.16 -1.07
CA TRP A 123 -5.95 -20.22 -2.21
C TRP A 123 -5.41 -20.86 -3.49
N SER A 124 -5.12 -22.17 -3.47
CA SER A 124 -4.47 -22.90 -4.55
C SER A 124 -5.24 -22.88 -5.88
N ARG A 125 -6.59 -22.77 -5.83
CA ARG A 125 -7.45 -22.69 -7.01
C ARG A 125 -7.64 -21.27 -7.54
N CYS A 126 -7.15 -20.26 -6.84
CA CYS A 126 -7.26 -18.88 -7.30
C CYS A 126 -6.30 -18.58 -8.44
N ARG A 127 -6.77 -17.80 -9.41
CA ARG A 127 -5.96 -17.19 -10.47
C ARG A 127 -5.43 -15.83 -9.99
N ILE A 128 -4.23 -15.44 -10.41
CA ILE A 128 -3.69 -14.11 -10.08
C ILE A 128 -3.98 -13.16 -11.23
N ARG A 129 -4.50 -11.97 -10.91
CA ARG A 129 -4.64 -10.85 -11.86
C ARG A 129 -3.83 -9.67 -11.34
N LEU A 130 -3.03 -9.06 -12.19
CA LEU A 130 -2.17 -7.92 -11.87
C LEU A 130 -2.70 -6.70 -12.61
N TYR A 131 -3.10 -5.69 -11.85
CA TYR A 131 -3.46 -4.36 -12.32
C TYR A 131 -2.34 -3.39 -11.94
N THR A 132 -1.72 -2.76 -12.94
CA THR A 132 -0.76 -1.67 -12.73
C THR A 132 -1.36 -0.36 -13.21
N VAL A 133 -1.06 0.74 -12.52
CA VAL A 133 -1.53 2.07 -12.90
C VAL A 133 -0.42 2.83 -13.62
N THR A 134 -0.74 3.42 -14.75
CA THR A 134 0.19 4.18 -15.60
C THR A 134 -0.37 5.55 -15.95
N GLN A 135 0.50 6.51 -16.24
CA GLN A 135 0.09 7.84 -16.70
C GLN A 135 -0.08 7.85 -18.22
N SER A 136 -0.84 8.81 -18.77
CA SER A 136 -1.05 8.93 -20.22
C SER A 136 0.24 9.21 -21.02
N GLU A 137 1.30 9.66 -20.36
CA GLU A 137 2.61 9.91 -20.96
C GLU A 137 3.49 8.64 -21.04
N ASP A 138 3.12 7.60 -20.28
CA ASP A 138 3.87 6.37 -20.19
C ASP A 138 3.49 5.41 -21.33
N ASN A 139 4.43 4.56 -21.75
CA ASN A 139 4.16 3.53 -22.76
C ASN A 139 3.51 2.30 -22.10
N SER A 140 2.18 2.30 -22.03
CA SER A 140 1.37 1.23 -21.42
C SER A 140 1.62 -0.15 -22.05
N VAL A 141 1.85 -0.21 -23.37
CA VAL A 141 2.13 -1.47 -24.09
C VAL A 141 3.49 -2.05 -23.71
N ALA A 142 4.54 -1.22 -23.65
CA ALA A 142 5.86 -1.66 -23.23
C ALA A 142 5.84 -2.13 -21.76
N MET A 143 5.20 -1.37 -20.88
CA MET A 143 5.06 -1.72 -19.46
C MET A 143 4.34 -3.06 -19.28
N LYS A 144 3.25 -3.30 -20.03
CA LYS A 144 2.55 -4.59 -20.01
C LYS A 144 3.49 -5.74 -20.37
N LYS A 145 4.21 -5.61 -21.49
CA LYS A 145 5.13 -6.64 -21.97
C LYS A 145 6.26 -6.92 -20.97
N ASP A 146 6.82 -5.87 -20.38
CA ASP A 146 7.90 -6.00 -19.40
C ASP A 146 7.41 -6.71 -18.13
N LEU A 147 6.18 -6.41 -17.68
CA LEU A 147 5.56 -7.08 -16.53
C LEU A 147 5.17 -8.53 -16.81
N GLU A 148 4.65 -8.83 -18.00
CA GLU A 148 4.39 -10.21 -18.42
C GLU A 148 5.69 -11.03 -18.44
N GLN A 149 6.77 -10.45 -18.99
CA GLN A 149 8.10 -11.06 -18.97
C GLN A 149 8.61 -11.23 -17.53
N TYR A 150 8.35 -10.27 -16.65
CA TYR A 150 8.72 -10.34 -15.24
C TYR A 150 8.02 -11.50 -14.52
N MET A 151 6.70 -11.58 -14.64
CA MET A 151 5.89 -12.65 -14.04
C MET A 151 6.34 -14.03 -14.56
N TYR A 152 6.65 -14.13 -15.87
CA TYR A 152 7.20 -15.34 -16.47
C TYR A 152 8.55 -15.75 -15.83
N GLN A 153 9.48 -14.81 -15.65
CA GLN A 153 10.77 -15.09 -15.01
C GLN A 153 10.61 -15.54 -13.56
N LEU A 154 9.62 -14.97 -12.86
CA LEU A 154 9.24 -15.38 -11.51
C LEU A 154 8.44 -16.69 -11.46
N ARG A 155 8.05 -17.27 -12.61
CA ARG A 155 7.18 -18.44 -12.71
C ARG A 155 5.83 -18.25 -12.01
N ILE A 156 5.34 -17.01 -12.00
CA ILE A 156 4.02 -16.66 -11.49
C ILE A 156 3.09 -16.57 -12.70
N GLU A 157 2.10 -17.46 -12.76
CA GLU A 157 1.04 -17.38 -13.76
C GLU A 157 0.03 -16.30 -13.33
N ALA A 158 0.11 -15.13 -13.98
CA ALA A 158 -0.75 -13.98 -13.72
C ALA A 158 -1.23 -13.32 -15.02
N GLU A 159 -2.49 -12.89 -15.03
CA GLU A 159 -3.06 -12.05 -16.10
C GLU A 159 -2.66 -10.57 -15.83
N VAL A 160 -2.01 -9.88 -16.76
CA VAL A 160 -1.53 -8.50 -16.56
C VAL A 160 -2.39 -7.50 -17.34
N ASP A 161 -2.87 -6.48 -16.64
CA ASP A 161 -3.65 -5.36 -17.19
C ASP A 161 -3.06 -4.02 -16.73
N VAL A 162 -3.02 -3.06 -17.66
CA VAL A 162 -2.44 -1.73 -17.45
C VAL A 162 -3.56 -0.71 -17.54
N ILE A 163 -3.75 0.05 -16.47
CA ILE A 163 -4.84 1.01 -16.32
C ILE A 163 -4.24 2.41 -16.41
N GLU A 164 -4.71 3.19 -17.38
CA GLU A 164 -4.33 4.59 -17.53
C GLU A 164 -5.17 5.47 -16.60
N MET A 165 -4.51 6.25 -15.76
CA MET A 165 -5.14 7.19 -14.83
C MET A 165 -4.38 8.53 -14.79
N ALA A 166 -5.09 9.61 -14.47
CA ALA A 166 -4.47 10.93 -14.34
C ALA A 166 -3.75 11.09 -12.99
N ASP A 167 -2.71 11.93 -12.95
CA ASP A 167 -1.90 12.17 -11.75
C ASP A 167 -2.71 12.63 -10.54
N GLN A 168 -3.76 13.42 -10.76
CA GLN A 168 -4.61 13.86 -9.68
C GLN A 168 -5.36 12.69 -9.02
N GLU A 169 -5.69 11.65 -9.79
CA GLU A 169 -6.44 10.46 -9.37
C GLU A 169 -5.59 9.45 -8.57
N ILE A 170 -4.26 9.54 -8.65
CA ILE A 170 -3.32 8.73 -7.85
C ILE A 170 -2.38 9.59 -6.99
N SER A 171 -2.80 10.83 -6.69
CA SER A 171 -1.98 11.84 -6.03
C SER A 171 -1.38 11.42 -4.68
N ALA A 172 -2.05 10.54 -3.94
CA ALA A 172 -1.51 10.00 -2.68
C ALA A 172 -0.28 9.10 -2.90
N TYR A 173 -0.21 8.43 -4.06
CA TYR A 173 0.85 7.49 -4.40
C TYR A 173 1.95 8.12 -5.28
N ALA A 174 1.63 9.16 -6.06
CA ALA A 174 2.55 9.80 -7.00
C ALA A 174 3.82 10.38 -6.33
N TYR A 175 3.67 11.01 -5.15
CA TYR A 175 4.79 11.58 -4.40
C TYR A 175 5.75 10.48 -3.90
N GLU A 176 5.19 9.42 -3.32
CA GLU A 176 5.95 8.30 -2.77
C GLU A 176 6.66 7.50 -3.88
N ARG A 177 6.00 7.31 -5.03
CA ARG A 177 6.59 6.65 -6.21
C ARG A 177 7.89 7.33 -6.64
N THR A 178 7.96 8.65 -6.54
CA THR A 178 9.15 9.42 -6.96
C THR A 178 10.28 9.37 -5.93
N LEU A 179 9.98 9.52 -4.63
CA LEU A 179 11.01 9.49 -3.58
C LEU A 179 11.65 8.12 -3.41
N LYS A 180 10.81 7.08 -3.30
CA LYS A 180 11.29 5.70 -3.09
C LYS A 180 12.08 5.19 -4.29
N LEU A 181 11.77 5.67 -5.49
CA LEU A 181 12.52 5.36 -6.71
C LEU A 181 13.99 5.79 -6.62
N ALA A 182 14.27 7.01 -6.11
CA ALA A 182 15.62 7.52 -5.99
C ALA A 182 16.46 6.71 -4.98
N GLU A 183 15.86 6.42 -3.81
CA GLU A 183 16.48 5.59 -2.77
C GLU A 183 16.73 4.16 -3.28
N ARG A 184 15.77 3.61 -4.03
CA ARG A 184 15.86 2.26 -4.60
C ARG A 184 17.00 2.15 -5.61
N ILE A 185 17.15 3.13 -6.50
CA ILE A 185 18.26 3.16 -7.48
C ILE A 185 19.61 3.16 -6.76
N LYS A 186 19.72 3.90 -5.65
CA LYS A 186 20.95 3.91 -4.83
C LYS A 186 21.22 2.54 -4.21
N LEU A 187 20.21 1.93 -3.59
CA LEU A 187 20.32 0.60 -2.99
C LEU A 187 20.75 -0.48 -4.01
N LEU A 188 20.14 -0.48 -5.20
CA LEU A 188 20.47 -1.44 -6.26
C LEU A 188 21.92 -1.31 -6.74
N LYS A 189 22.45 -0.09 -6.81
CA LYS A 189 23.87 0.15 -7.13
C LYS A 189 24.80 -0.42 -6.06
N ASP A 190 24.43 -0.25 -4.79
CA ASP A 190 25.23 -0.73 -3.65
C ASP A 190 25.25 -2.27 -3.58
N LEU A 191 24.16 -2.92 -3.98
CA LEU A 191 24.02 -4.39 -3.94
C LEU A 191 24.81 -5.15 -5.00
N LYS A 192 25.38 -4.45 -6.02
CA LYS A 192 26.18 -5.06 -7.11
C LYS A 192 25.54 -6.31 -7.73
N LEU A 193 24.22 -6.26 -7.94
CA LEU A 193 23.46 -7.37 -8.53
C LEU A 193 23.93 -7.67 -9.96
N ASP A 194 23.81 -8.93 -10.38
CA ASP A 194 24.06 -9.32 -11.77
C ASP A 194 23.00 -8.71 -12.70
N GLY A 195 23.32 -8.55 -13.99
CA GLY A 195 22.48 -7.83 -14.96
C GLY A 195 21.06 -8.37 -15.07
N LYS A 196 20.86 -9.69 -14.88
CA LYS A 196 19.53 -10.31 -14.88
C LYS A 196 18.71 -9.99 -13.63
N GLU A 197 19.34 -9.97 -12.46
CA GLU A 197 18.69 -9.64 -11.19
C GLU A 197 18.36 -8.15 -11.11
N LEU A 198 19.24 -7.30 -11.64
CA LEU A 198 19.00 -5.87 -11.74
C LEU A 198 17.80 -5.58 -12.66
N GLN A 199 17.70 -6.28 -13.79
CA GLN A 199 16.59 -6.12 -14.74
C GLN A 199 15.25 -6.54 -14.11
N VAL A 200 15.22 -7.69 -13.42
CA VAL A 200 14.11 -8.16 -12.58
C VAL A 200 13.66 -7.08 -11.59
N GLN A 201 14.61 -6.42 -10.91
CA GLN A 201 14.33 -5.41 -9.90
C GLN A 201 14.01 -4.02 -10.47
N ALA A 202 14.29 -3.76 -11.74
CA ALA A 202 14.13 -2.47 -12.42
C ALA A 202 12.90 -2.41 -13.34
N ILE A 203 12.07 -3.45 -13.43
CA ILE A 203 10.88 -3.44 -14.27
C ILE A 203 9.89 -2.39 -13.75
N GLY A 204 9.52 -1.45 -14.63
CA GLY A 204 8.74 -0.25 -14.30
C GLY A 204 9.55 0.95 -13.76
N PHE A 205 10.89 0.85 -13.69
CA PHE A 205 11.81 1.94 -13.32
C PHE A 205 12.34 2.71 -14.54
N GLU A 206 12.50 2.04 -15.67
CA GLU A 206 13.02 2.65 -16.89
C GLU A 206 11.94 3.50 -17.60
N ARG A 207 11.73 4.72 -17.10
CA ARG A 207 11.56 5.82 -18.05
C ARG A 207 12.81 5.77 -18.93
N ARG A 208 12.67 5.39 -20.20
CA ARG A 208 13.69 5.74 -21.19
C ARG A 208 13.93 7.23 -20.99
N THR A 209 15.10 7.59 -20.49
CA THR A 209 15.58 8.95 -20.36
C THR A 209 15.81 9.50 -21.77
N SER A 210 14.72 9.70 -22.50
CA SER A 210 14.69 10.43 -23.74
C SER A 210 14.68 11.91 -23.36
N LYS A 211 15.88 12.44 -23.14
CA LYS A 211 16.21 13.88 -23.14
C LYS A 211 15.42 14.77 -22.16
N SER A 212 15.74 14.68 -20.86
CA SER A 212 15.87 15.88 -20.02
C SER A 212 16.59 15.50 -18.72
N HIS A 213 17.87 15.88 -18.64
CA HIS A 213 18.56 15.98 -17.36
C HIS A 213 17.94 17.17 -16.63
N ILE A 214 16.99 16.92 -15.73
CA ILE A 214 16.57 17.93 -14.75
C ILE A 214 17.22 17.49 -13.43
N PRO A 215 18.23 18.23 -12.93
CA PRO A 215 18.86 17.94 -11.63
C PRO A 215 17.82 17.95 -10.51
N MET A 216 17.95 17.04 -9.52
CA MET A 216 17.04 16.92 -8.38
C MET A 216 16.82 18.26 -7.62
N GLU A 217 17.82 19.16 -7.61
CA GLU A 217 17.71 20.48 -6.99
C GLU A 217 16.70 21.41 -7.68
N THR A 218 16.39 21.20 -8.97
CA THR A 218 15.47 22.05 -9.72
C THR A 218 14.00 21.72 -9.45
N MET A 219 13.68 20.47 -9.07
CA MET A 219 12.29 20.07 -8.77
C MET A 219 11.83 20.52 -7.37
N VAL A 220 12.74 20.56 -6.39
CA VAL A 220 12.43 21.06 -5.03
C VAL A 220 12.21 22.58 -5.05
N ASN A 221 12.93 23.33 -5.88
CA ASN A 221 12.78 24.78 -5.99
C ASN A 221 11.58 25.24 -6.83
N ASN A 222 11.10 24.43 -7.78
CA ASN A 222 9.98 24.83 -8.65
C ASN A 222 8.62 24.86 -7.94
N GLN A 223 8.46 24.24 -6.77
CA GLN A 223 7.22 24.36 -5.98
C GLN A 223 7.18 25.58 -5.05
N GLN A 224 8.32 26.24 -4.76
CA GLN A 224 8.30 27.52 -4.05
C GLN A 224 7.90 28.70 -4.95
N LYS A 225 7.89 28.53 -6.29
CA LYS A 225 7.52 29.60 -7.25
C LYS A 225 6.11 29.48 -7.83
N SER A 226 5.37 28.40 -7.59
CA SER A 226 3.97 28.26 -8.04
C SER A 226 2.92 28.86 -7.10
N GLN A 227 3.33 29.63 -6.08
CA GLN A 227 2.45 30.62 -5.42
C GLN A 227 2.34 31.90 -6.26
N ARG A 228 1.89 31.78 -7.50
CA ARG A 228 1.33 32.91 -8.25
C ARG A 228 -0.06 32.51 -8.72
N GLN A 229 -1.04 33.20 -8.16
CA GLN A 229 -2.45 33.30 -8.55
C GLN A 229 -2.74 32.66 -9.91
N THR A 230 -3.28 31.46 -9.89
CA THR A 230 -4.17 30.99 -10.94
C THR A 230 -5.58 31.30 -10.45
N THR A 231 -6.13 32.42 -10.92
CA THR A 231 -7.57 32.65 -10.94
C THR A 231 -8.18 31.54 -11.79
N ILE A 232 -8.96 30.66 -11.15
CA ILE A 232 -9.69 29.59 -11.85
C ILE A 232 -11.10 30.11 -12.10
N ASP A 233 -11.49 30.11 -13.37
CA ASP A 233 -12.84 30.37 -13.84
C ASP A 233 -13.85 29.44 -13.15
N GLU A 234 -14.90 30.06 -12.61
CA GLU A 234 -16.06 29.39 -12.01
C GLU A 234 -16.86 28.66 -13.10
N THR A 235 -16.58 27.37 -13.30
CA THR A 235 -17.56 26.45 -13.87
C THR A 235 -17.82 25.34 -12.86
N SER A 236 -19.01 25.41 -12.28
CA SER A 236 -19.50 24.62 -11.17
C SER A 236 -20.00 23.26 -11.67
N ASP A 237 -19.10 22.29 -11.77
CA ASP A 237 -19.53 20.89 -11.90
C ASP A 237 -20.00 20.39 -10.53
N GLN A 238 -21.32 20.21 -10.44
CA GLN A 238 -22.07 19.89 -9.23
C GLN A 238 -21.92 18.39 -8.90
N TYR A 239 -20.86 18.02 -8.19
CA TYR A 239 -20.70 16.67 -7.65
C TYR A 239 -21.65 16.45 -6.46
N HIS A 240 -22.60 15.52 -6.60
CA HIS A 240 -23.51 15.12 -5.53
C HIS A 240 -22.82 14.15 -4.56
N TYR A 241 -22.40 14.67 -3.41
CA TYR A 241 -21.86 13.86 -2.32
C TYR A 241 -22.99 13.19 -1.52
N THR A 242 -22.83 11.90 -1.20
CA THR A 242 -23.66 11.20 -0.21
C THR A 242 -23.00 11.24 1.17
N PHE A 243 -22.92 12.45 1.74
CA PHE A 243 -22.53 12.63 3.15
C PHE A 243 -23.78 12.94 3.98
N THR A 244 -23.85 12.45 5.22
CA THR A 244 -24.84 12.97 6.16
C THR A 244 -24.52 14.45 6.47
N PRO A 245 -25.52 15.30 6.74
CA PRO A 245 -25.29 16.73 7.03
C PRO A 245 -24.26 16.96 8.15
N SER A 246 -24.20 16.08 9.15
CA SER A 246 -23.23 16.10 10.23
C SER A 246 -21.79 15.73 9.83
N GLN A 247 -21.61 14.87 8.82
CA GLN A 247 -20.29 14.54 8.27
C GLN A 247 -19.73 15.70 7.43
N LEU A 248 -20.61 16.37 6.69
CA LEU A 248 -20.25 17.49 5.83
C LEU A 248 -19.77 18.71 6.64
N GLU A 249 -20.37 19.00 7.80
CA GLU A 249 -19.95 20.13 8.65
C GLU A 249 -18.59 19.90 9.32
N ARG A 250 -18.27 18.67 9.73
CA ARG A 250 -16.96 18.33 10.33
C ARG A 250 -15.82 18.42 9.32
N ILE A 251 -16.10 18.07 8.06
CA ILE A 251 -15.14 18.15 6.94
C ILE A 251 -14.98 19.61 6.49
N LYS A 252 -16.07 20.36 6.33
CA LYS A 252 -15.99 21.76 5.82
C LYS A 252 -15.24 22.70 6.75
N ASN A 253 -15.30 22.49 8.06
CA ASN A 253 -14.73 23.45 9.01
C ASN A 253 -13.22 23.30 9.27
N ASN A 254 -12.56 22.23 8.79
CA ASN A 254 -11.14 21.95 9.12
C ASN A 254 -10.30 21.31 7.99
N VAL A 255 -10.85 21.07 6.79
CA VAL A 255 -10.17 20.28 5.75
C VAL A 255 -9.55 21.20 4.70
N SER A 256 -8.22 21.18 4.61
CA SER A 256 -7.47 21.88 3.57
C SER A 256 -7.87 21.40 2.17
N GLU A 257 -7.75 22.26 1.16
CA GLU A 257 -8.00 21.92 -0.24
C GLU A 257 -7.22 20.68 -0.70
N SER A 258 -5.99 20.49 -0.18
CA SER A 258 -5.17 19.30 -0.42
C SER A 258 -5.77 17.99 0.11
N SER A 259 -6.53 18.05 1.20
CA SER A 259 -7.18 16.90 1.81
C SER A 259 -8.44 16.49 1.03
N MET A 260 -9.18 17.47 0.48
CA MET A 260 -10.29 17.21 -0.44
C MET A 260 -9.81 16.56 -1.75
N ARG A 261 -8.70 17.04 -2.33
CA ARG A 261 -8.11 16.44 -3.53
C ARG A 261 -7.68 14.98 -3.31
N LYS A 262 -7.10 14.67 -2.15
CA LYS A 262 -6.80 13.27 -1.76
C LYS A 262 -8.09 12.44 -1.64
N MET A 263 -9.15 12.99 -1.06
CA MET A 263 -10.40 12.24 -0.96
C MET A 263 -10.98 11.90 -2.33
N HIS A 264 -10.97 12.85 -3.28
CA HIS A 264 -11.42 12.61 -4.65
C HIS A 264 -10.58 11.52 -5.34
N SER A 265 -9.26 11.53 -5.13
CA SER A 265 -8.37 10.51 -5.70
C SER A 265 -8.65 9.12 -5.13
N ALA A 266 -8.94 8.99 -3.83
CA ALA A 266 -9.36 7.74 -3.22
C ALA A 266 -10.65 7.18 -3.84
N VAL A 267 -11.67 8.03 -4.02
CA VAL A 267 -12.95 7.62 -4.62
C VAL A 267 -12.74 7.09 -6.03
N ARG A 268 -12.01 7.84 -6.85
CA ARG A 268 -11.78 7.51 -8.26
C ARG A 268 -10.99 6.21 -8.43
N LEU A 269 -9.96 6.02 -7.63
CA LEU A 269 -9.20 4.78 -7.62
C LEU A 269 -10.06 3.60 -7.10
N ASN A 270 -10.89 3.81 -6.07
CA ASN A 270 -11.81 2.78 -5.59
C ASN A 270 -12.83 2.38 -6.66
N GLU A 271 -13.35 3.32 -7.46
CA GLU A 271 -14.24 3.00 -8.59
C GLU A 271 -13.58 2.04 -9.57
N GLN A 272 -12.32 2.31 -9.96
CA GLN A 272 -11.55 1.42 -10.83
C GLN A 272 -11.32 0.04 -10.20
N ILE A 273 -11.01 0.00 -8.90
CA ILE A 273 -10.85 -1.25 -8.17
C ILE A 273 -12.14 -2.06 -8.15
N LYS A 274 -13.28 -1.42 -7.82
CA LYS A 274 -14.58 -2.10 -7.78
C LYS A 274 -15.02 -2.59 -9.15
N GLU A 275 -14.79 -1.82 -10.21
CA GLU A 275 -15.17 -2.21 -11.57
C GLU A 275 -14.54 -3.56 -11.98
N ARG A 276 -13.31 -3.83 -11.55
CA ARG A 276 -12.54 -5.01 -11.96
C ARG A 276 -12.46 -6.12 -10.90
N SER A 277 -12.47 -5.74 -9.63
CA SER A 277 -12.11 -6.59 -8.49
C SER A 277 -13.22 -6.78 -7.46
N ARG A 278 -14.46 -6.35 -7.73
CA ARG A 278 -15.59 -6.51 -6.79
C ARG A 278 -15.84 -7.98 -6.39
N ASP A 279 -15.71 -8.91 -7.33
CA ASP A 279 -15.93 -10.35 -7.10
C ASP A 279 -14.64 -11.12 -6.78
N ALA A 280 -13.51 -10.41 -6.67
CA ALA A 280 -12.23 -11.03 -6.34
C ALA A 280 -12.29 -11.69 -4.96
N LYS A 281 -11.65 -12.86 -4.83
CA LYS A 281 -11.57 -13.54 -3.53
C LYS A 281 -10.61 -12.83 -2.59
N LEU A 282 -9.61 -12.13 -3.10
CA LEU A 282 -8.72 -11.31 -2.30
C LEU A 282 -8.18 -10.16 -3.14
N VAL A 283 -8.15 -8.97 -2.57
CA VAL A 283 -7.50 -7.79 -3.18
C VAL A 283 -6.26 -7.43 -2.37
N LEU A 284 -5.12 -7.38 -3.05
CA LEU A 284 -3.82 -6.93 -2.55
C LEU A 284 -3.57 -5.52 -3.06
N ILE A 285 -3.31 -4.57 -2.17
CA ILE A 285 -3.07 -3.16 -2.55
C ILE A 285 -2.00 -2.53 -1.68
N ASN A 286 -1.22 -1.62 -2.24
CA ASN A 286 -0.26 -0.84 -1.46
C ASN A 286 -0.99 0.03 -0.42
N LEU A 287 -0.48 0.05 0.81
CA LEU A 287 -0.93 0.97 1.85
C LEU A 287 -0.25 2.34 1.61
N PRO A 288 -1.01 3.45 1.47
CA PRO A 288 -0.43 4.78 1.27
C PRO A 288 0.49 5.19 2.43
N SER A 289 1.41 6.12 2.16
CA SER A 289 2.27 6.69 3.21
C SER A 289 1.48 7.34 4.34
N PRO A 290 1.78 6.99 5.61
CA PRO A 290 1.23 7.71 6.74
C PRO A 290 1.66 9.18 6.68
N PRO A 291 0.89 10.09 7.30
CA PRO A 291 1.24 11.51 7.33
C PRO A 291 2.58 11.71 8.06
N SER A 292 3.43 12.60 7.53
CA SER A 292 4.69 12.97 8.18
C SER A 292 4.50 13.73 9.50
N LYS A 293 3.39 14.45 9.61
CA LYS A 293 2.98 15.12 10.86
C LYS A 293 2.12 14.16 11.69
N GLN A 294 2.60 13.80 12.86
CA GLN A 294 1.82 13.08 13.87
C GLN A 294 0.92 14.05 14.62
N SER A 295 -0.28 14.26 14.07
CA SER A 295 -1.39 14.91 14.75
C SER A 295 -2.65 14.07 14.56
N SER A 296 -3.55 14.09 15.54
CA SER A 296 -4.77 13.26 15.51
C SER A 296 -5.68 13.59 14.33
N LEU A 297 -5.72 14.85 13.89
CA LEU A 297 -6.43 15.24 12.67
C LEU A 297 -5.81 14.62 11.40
N ALA A 298 -4.48 14.54 11.33
CA ALA A 298 -3.80 13.93 10.19
C ALA A 298 -3.98 12.41 10.18
N ALA A 299 -3.92 11.77 11.35
CA ALA A 299 -4.20 10.35 11.51
C ALA A 299 -5.64 10.03 11.10
N TYR A 300 -6.63 10.79 11.60
CA TYR A 300 -8.03 10.64 11.20
C TYR A 300 -8.22 10.78 9.69
N SER A 301 -7.65 11.83 9.09
CA SER A 301 -7.77 12.07 7.63
C SER A 301 -7.15 10.95 6.81
N TYR A 302 -6.03 10.38 7.27
CA TYR A 302 -5.41 9.22 6.64
C TYR A 302 -6.30 7.98 6.73
N MET A 303 -6.86 7.71 7.92
CA MET A 303 -7.74 6.56 8.13
C MET A 303 -9.00 6.67 7.26
N GLU A 304 -9.59 7.87 7.15
CA GLU A 304 -10.74 8.12 6.28
C GLU A 304 -10.39 7.91 4.80
N TYR A 305 -9.22 8.39 4.35
CA TYR A 305 -8.75 8.17 2.98
C TYR A 305 -8.64 6.68 2.65
N VAL A 306 -8.01 5.88 3.53
CA VAL A 306 -7.85 4.44 3.31
C VAL A 306 -9.21 3.72 3.37
N ASP A 307 -10.12 4.15 4.25
CA ASP A 307 -11.49 3.63 4.28
C ASP A 307 -12.24 3.86 2.96
N VAL A 308 -12.22 5.09 2.43
CA VAL A 308 -12.87 5.44 1.17
C VAL A 308 -12.25 4.72 -0.02
N LEU A 309 -10.91 4.60 -0.05
CA LEU A 309 -10.18 3.87 -1.09
C LEU A 309 -10.60 2.39 -1.17
N THR A 310 -10.99 1.81 -0.04
CA THR A 310 -11.21 0.36 0.09
C THR A 310 -12.67 -0.03 0.35
N GLU A 311 -13.56 0.95 0.32
CA GLU A 311 -14.97 0.78 0.59
C GLU A 311 -15.63 -0.14 -0.44
N GLY A 312 -16.42 -1.11 0.04
CA GLY A 312 -17.17 -2.04 -0.82
C GLY A 312 -16.39 -3.29 -1.23
N LEU A 313 -15.14 -3.45 -0.78
CA LEU A 313 -14.32 -4.64 -1.03
C LEU A 313 -14.36 -5.58 0.17
N GLN A 314 -14.49 -6.89 -0.08
CA GLN A 314 -14.76 -7.87 0.97
C GLN A 314 -13.53 -8.26 1.79
N ARG A 315 -12.44 -8.64 1.12
CA ARG A 315 -11.19 -9.12 1.74
C ARG A 315 -10.01 -8.38 1.15
N LEU A 316 -9.25 -7.74 2.02
CA LEU A 316 -8.15 -6.86 1.65
C LEU A 316 -6.91 -7.19 2.46
N LEU A 317 -5.77 -7.19 1.77
CA LEU A 317 -4.45 -7.13 2.39
C LEU A 317 -3.79 -5.83 1.92
N LEU A 318 -3.72 -4.84 2.83
CA LEU A 318 -3.01 -3.59 2.58
C LEU A 318 -1.55 -3.79 2.95
N MET A 319 -0.63 -3.41 2.07
CA MET A 319 0.79 -3.76 2.23
C MET A 319 1.72 -2.58 2.02
N ARG A 320 2.72 -2.45 2.89
CA ARG A 320 3.78 -1.43 2.79
C ARG A 320 5.13 -2.12 2.89
N GLY A 321 5.96 -1.98 1.86
CA GLY A 321 7.37 -2.35 1.94
C GLY A 321 8.17 -1.35 2.77
N SER A 322 9.27 -1.82 3.36
CA SER A 322 10.30 -1.01 4.01
C SER A 322 11.15 -0.21 3.02
N GLY A 323 11.10 -0.53 1.73
CA GLY A 323 11.94 0.06 0.68
C GLY A 323 13.28 -0.66 0.48
N ARG A 324 13.56 -1.69 1.29
CA ARG A 324 14.78 -2.51 1.22
C ARG A 324 14.54 -3.90 0.63
N GLU A 325 13.29 -4.24 0.34
CA GLU A 325 12.93 -5.53 -0.22
C GLU A 325 13.65 -5.76 -1.56
N VAL A 326 14.29 -6.93 -1.67
CA VAL A 326 14.86 -7.43 -2.91
C VAL A 326 14.39 -8.87 -3.01
N ILE A 327 13.69 -9.17 -4.09
CA ILE A 327 13.26 -10.53 -4.40
C ILE A 327 14.20 -11.05 -5.49
N THR A 328 15.18 -11.84 -5.08
CA THR A 328 15.92 -12.69 -6.00
C THR A 328 15.13 -13.99 -6.19
N ILE A 329 15.18 -14.52 -7.41
CA ILE A 329 14.35 -15.60 -7.98
C ILE A 329 13.82 -16.61 -6.96
N PHE A 330 12.51 -16.90 -7.02
CA PHE A 330 11.87 -17.92 -6.19
C PHE A 330 12.51 -19.29 -6.44
N SER A 331 13.17 -19.85 -5.43
CA SER A 331 13.62 -21.25 -5.43
C SER A 331 12.48 -22.24 -5.22
#